data_AF-A0A6L5K715-F1
#
_entry.id   AF-A0A6L5K715-F1
#
_cell.length_a   1.000
_cell.length_b   1.000
_cell.length_c   1.000
_cell.angle_alpha   90.00
_cell.angle_beta   90.00
_cell.angle_gamma   90.00
#
_symmetry.space_group_name_H-M   'P 1'
#
loop_
_entity.id
_entity.type
_entity.pdbx_description
1 polymer ?
#
loop_
_entity_poly.entity_id
_entity_poly.type
_entity_poly.pdbx_seq_one_letter_code
_entity_poly.pdbx_strand_id
1 'polypeptide(L)'
;MKILHFADLHLGVESYGRIDPTTGLSSRLLDFLKALDQLVDYAIDNKVDLVLFCGDAYKSREPTQTQQREFARRIYRLSSSGIPI
;
A
#
# COMPACT_ATOMS: atom_id res chain seq x y z
N MET A 1 -2.78 22.24 9.24
CA MET A 1 -3.32 20.87 9.15
C MET A 1 -3.10 20.35 7.74
N LYS A 2 -2.39 19.23 7.59
CA LYS A 2 -2.09 18.56 6.33
C LYS A 2 -2.80 17.21 6.33
N ILE A 3 -3.63 16.99 5.32
CA ILE A 3 -4.34 15.73 5.13
C ILE A 3 -3.85 15.12 3.82
N LEU A 4 -3.51 13.84 3.85
CA LEU A 4 -3.19 13.07 2.66
C LEU A 4 -4.36 12.13 2.36
N HIS A 5 -4.94 12.24 1.18
CA HIS A 5 -6.07 11.42 0.76
C HIS A 5 -5.66 10.54 -0.42
N PHE A 6 -5.99 9.25 -0.36
CA PHE A 6 -5.78 8.32 -1.46
C PHE A 6 -6.84 7.21 -1.49
N ALA A 7 -6.98 6.56 -2.64
CA ALA A 7 -7.87 5.42 -2.89
C ALA A 7 -7.25 4.54 -3.98
N ASP A 8 -7.95 3.46 -4.37
CA ASP A 8 -7.68 2.69 -5.59
C ASP A 8 -6.28 2.05 -5.64
N LEU A 9 -5.89 1.36 -4.57
CA LEU A 9 -4.64 0.59 -4.56
C LEU A 9 -4.71 -0.67 -5.44
N HIS A 10 -5.88 -1.31 -5.55
CA HIS A 10 -6.12 -2.50 -6.37
C HIS A 10 -5.04 -3.60 -6.23
N LEU A 11 -4.59 -3.87 -4.99
CA LEU A 11 -3.60 -4.92 -4.72
C LEU A 11 -4.10 -6.27 -5.22
N GLY A 12 -3.25 -6.95 -5.99
CA GLY A 12 -3.61 -8.18 -6.71
C GLY A 12 -3.90 -7.99 -8.20
N VAL A 13 -3.81 -6.76 -8.74
CA VAL A 13 -3.68 -6.58 -10.19
C VAL A 13 -2.31 -7.07 -10.65
N GLU A 14 -2.30 -8.14 -11.43
CA GLU A 14 -1.07 -8.77 -11.94
C GLU A 14 -0.96 -8.76 -13.47
N SER A 15 -1.90 -8.11 -14.17
CA SER A 15 -1.91 -8.01 -15.64
C SER A 15 -0.58 -7.48 -16.17
N TYR A 16 -0.03 -8.17 -17.17
CA TYR A 16 1.28 -7.87 -17.78
C TYR A 16 2.47 -7.95 -16.81
N GLY A 17 2.28 -8.55 -15.62
CA GLY A 17 3.34 -8.83 -14.66
C GLY A 17 4.13 -10.07 -15.01
N ARG A 18 5.33 -10.14 -14.45
CA ARG A 18 6.19 -11.33 -14.44
C ARG A 18 6.55 -11.68 -13.01
N ILE A 19 6.87 -12.94 -12.74
CA ILE A 19 7.37 -13.31 -11.42
C ILE A 19 8.78 -12.73 -11.25
N ASP A 20 8.97 -11.97 -10.18
CA ASP A 20 10.29 -11.52 -9.75
C ASP A 20 11.04 -12.72 -9.14
N PRO A 21 12.22 -13.09 -9.66
CA PRO A 21 12.91 -14.31 -9.25
C PRO A 21 13.50 -14.21 -7.83
N THR A 22 13.64 -13.00 -7.29
CA THR A 22 14.22 -12.76 -5.96
C THR A 22 13.17 -12.94 -4.87
N THR A 23 11.96 -12.43 -5.12
CA THR A 23 10.87 -12.39 -4.13
C THR A 23 9.82 -13.47 -4.34
N GLY A 24 9.74 -14.06 -5.54
CA GLY A 24 8.68 -14.99 -5.93
C GLY A 24 7.31 -14.33 -6.12
N LEU A 25 7.25 -12.99 -6.12
CA LEU A 25 6.00 -12.23 -6.26
C LEU A 25 5.84 -11.69 -7.68
N SER A 26 4.60 -11.39 -8.08
CA SER A 26 4.35 -10.66 -9.31
C SER A 26 5.01 -9.28 -9.26
N SER A 27 5.73 -8.91 -10.31
CA SER A 27 6.36 -7.60 -10.47
C SER A 27 5.33 -6.48 -10.35
N ARG A 28 4.10 -6.71 -10.80
CA ARG A 28 3.02 -5.73 -10.66
C ARG A 28 2.61 -5.54 -9.22
N LEU A 29 2.49 -6.62 -8.43
CA LEU A 29 2.26 -6.49 -7.00
C LEU A 29 3.35 -5.64 -6.34
N LEU A 30 4.62 -5.88 -6.69
CA LEU A 30 5.74 -5.07 -6.20
C LEU A 30 5.62 -3.60 -6.60
N ASP A 31 5.19 -3.29 -7.83
CA ASP A 31 5.00 -1.91 -8.30
C ASP A 31 3.94 -1.17 -7.45
N PHE A 32 2.79 -1.79 -7.19
CA PHE A 32 1.74 -1.18 -6.36
C PHE A 32 2.19 -1.01 -4.90
N LEU A 33 2.90 -2.00 -4.35
CA LEU A 33 3.47 -1.91 -3.00
C LEU A 33 4.50 -0.78 -2.90
N LYS A 34 5.32 -0.58 -3.94
CA LYS A 34 6.29 0.51 -4.01
C LYS A 34 5.62 1.88 -4.07
N ALA A 35 4.51 2.01 -4.81
CA ALA A 35 3.72 3.24 -4.83
C ALA A 35 3.12 3.55 -3.45
N LEU A 36 2.62 2.53 -2.75
CA LEU A 36 2.16 2.69 -1.37
C LEU A 36 3.31 3.03 -0.42
N ASP A 37 4.50 2.45 -0.59
CA ASP A 37 5.70 2.81 0.18
C ASP A 37 6.04 4.29 0.00
N GLN A 38 6.02 4.82 -1.23
CA GLN A 38 6.25 6.24 -1.48
C GLN A 38 5.23 7.15 -0.79
N LEU A 39 3.96 6.74 -0.75
CA LEU A 39 2.91 7.47 -0.05
C LEU A 39 3.15 7.48 1.46
N VAL A 40 3.50 6.32 2.03
CA VAL A 40 3.83 6.17 3.46
C VAL A 40 5.02 7.05 3.83
N ASP A 41 6.10 6.96 3.06
CA ASP A 41 7.32 7.73 3.29
C ASP A 41 7.03 9.23 3.18
N TYR A 42 6.28 9.65 2.15
CA TYR A 42 5.87 11.04 2.00
C TYR A 42 5.05 11.54 3.20
N ALA A 43 4.09 10.75 3.71
CA ALA A 43 3.28 11.13 4.85
C ALA A 43 4.12 11.36 6.12
N ILE A 44 5.09 10.47 6.36
CA ILE A 44 5.99 10.52 7.51
C ILE A 44 6.96 11.70 7.37
N ASP A 45 7.68 11.79 6.25
CA ASP A 45 8.70 12.82 6.02
C ASP A 45 8.11 14.22 6.07
N ASN A 46 6.89 14.37 5.56
CA ASN A 46 6.17 15.64 5.56
C ASN A 46 5.33 15.87 6.81
N LYS A 47 5.34 14.99 7.82
CA LYS A 47 4.55 15.13 9.06
C LYS A 47 3.09 15.48 8.76
N VAL A 48 2.43 14.61 7.98
CA VAL A 48 0.99 14.70 7.70
C VAL A 48 0.20 14.43 8.98
N ASP A 49 -0.87 15.18 9.21
CA ASP A 49 -1.66 15.11 10.44
C ASP A 49 -2.72 14.00 10.40
N LEU A 50 -3.18 13.63 9.19
CA LEU A 50 -4.18 12.59 8.95
C LEU A 50 -4.01 12.01 7.54
N VAL A 51 -4.06 10.69 7.43
CA VAL A 51 -4.21 10.00 6.14
C VAL A 51 -5.66 9.55 6.00
N LEU A 52 -6.24 9.67 4.81
CA LEU A 52 -7.56 9.16 4.47
C LEU A 52 -7.40 8.11 3.39
N PHE A 53 -7.76 6.87 3.71
CA PHE A 53 -7.82 5.78 2.74
C PHE A 53 -9.26 5.48 2.35
N CYS A 54 -9.64 5.87 1.12
CA CYS A 54 -11.04 5.92 0.68
C CYS A 54 -11.51 4.73 -0.16
N GLY A 55 -10.89 3.56 0.01
CA GLY A 55 -11.39 2.30 -0.53
C GLY A 55 -10.60 1.75 -1.72
N ASP A 56 -11.08 0.60 -2.22
CA ASP A 56 -10.45 -0.19 -3.29
C ASP A 56 -9.00 -0.62 -2.98
N ALA A 57 -8.81 -1.20 -1.80
CA ALA A 57 -7.53 -1.77 -1.36
C ALA A 57 -7.06 -2.93 -2.26
N TYR A 58 -8.00 -3.80 -2.63
CA TYR A 58 -7.74 -5.07 -3.27
C TYR A 58 -8.52 -5.18 -4.57
N LYS A 59 -7.93 -5.87 -5.54
CA LYS A 59 -8.60 -6.16 -6.82
C LYS A 59 -9.78 -7.12 -6.67
N SER A 60 -9.71 -8.02 -5.69
CA SER A 60 -10.70 -9.06 -5.41
C SER A 60 -11.18 -8.96 -3.96
N ARG A 61 -12.39 -9.47 -3.70
CA ARG A 61 -12.95 -9.61 -2.35
C ARG A 61 -12.22 -10.66 -1.50
N GLU A 62 -11.41 -11.50 -2.14
CA GLU A 62 -10.62 -12.55 -1.50
C GLU A 62 -9.12 -12.32 -1.74
N PRO A 63 -8.51 -11.31 -1.09
CA PRO A 63 -7.09 -11.05 -1.24
C PRO A 63 -6.26 -12.17 -0.63
N THR A 64 -5.11 -12.47 -1.23
CA THR A 64 -4.20 -13.50 -0.72
C THR A 64 -3.58 -13.08 0.61
N GLN A 65 -3.11 -14.06 1.40
CA GLN A 65 -2.42 -13.78 2.67
C GLN A 65 -1.19 -12.87 2.49
N THR A 66 -0.49 -13.01 1.36
CA THR A 66 0.61 -12.11 1.01
C THR A 66 0.12 -10.69 0.77
N GLN A 67 -0.94 -10.48 -0.01
CA GLN A 67 -1.50 -9.14 -0.25
C GLN A 67 -1.93 -8.47 1.06
N GLN A 68 -2.64 -9.22 1.92
CA GLN A 68 -3.09 -8.73 3.23
C GLN A 68 -1.93 -8.34 4.13
N ARG A 69 -0.91 -9.21 4.25
CA ARG A 69 0.28 -8.96 5.06
C ARG A 69 1.05 -7.74 4.57
N GLU A 70 1.25 -7.62 3.27
CA GLU A 70 2.02 -6.52 2.68
C GLU A 70 1.32 -5.16 2.83
N PHE A 71 -0.01 -5.14 2.70
CA PHE A 71 -0.83 -3.97 3.00
C PHE A 71 -0.75 -3.60 4.49
N ALA A 72 -1.05 -4.56 5.38
CA ALA A 72 -1.05 -4.36 6.82
C ALA A 72 0.29 -3.84 7.35
N ARG A 73 1.41 -4.32 6.80
CA ARG A 73 2.76 -3.82 7.15
C ARG A 73 2.92 -2.32 6.92
N ARG A 74 2.37 -1.80 5.82
CA ARG A 74 2.48 -0.38 5.44
C ARG A 74 1.53 0.50 6.24
N ILE A 75 0.31 0.03 6.48
CA ILE A 75 -0.62 0.68 7.39
C ILE A 75 -0.05 0.74 8.82
N TYR A 76 0.58 -0.34 9.28
CA TYR A 76 1.28 -0.37 10.57
C TYR A 76 2.44 0.63 10.63
N ARG A 77 3.23 0.79 9.55
CA ARG A 77 4.28 1.83 9.50
C ARG A 77 3.71 3.25 9.68
N LEU A 78 2.58 3.55 9.03
CA LEU A 78 1.89 4.85 9.20
C LEU A 78 1.42 5.05 10.63
N SER A 79 0.67 4.09 11.19
CA SER A 79 0.08 4.22 12.53
C SER A 79 1.12 4.22 13.64
N SER A 80 2.18 3.41 13.53
CA SER A 80 3.30 3.41 14.49
C SER A 80 4.13 4.69 14.44
N SER A 81 4.02 5.49 13.38
CA SER A 81 4.60 6.83 13.28
C SER A 81 3.71 7.93 13.89
N GLY A 82 2.59 7.55 14.53
CA GLY A 82 1.67 8.47 15.18
C GLY A 82 0.71 9.19 14.22
N ILE A 83 0.64 8.77 12.95
CA ILE A 83 -0.27 9.34 11.95
C ILE A 83 -1.56 8.52 11.92
N PRO A 84 -2.73 9.11 12.27
CA PRO A 84 -4.02 8.44 12.15
C PRO A 84 -4.38 8.20 10.68
N ILE A 85 -5.11 7.11 10.42
CA ILE A 85 -5.56 6.68 9.08
C ILE A 85 -7.02 6.24 9.08
#